data_AF-A0A8X6II26-F1
#
_entry.id   AF-A0A8X6II26-F1
#
_cell.length_a   1.000
_cell.length_b   1.000
_cell.length_c   1.000
_cell.angle_alpha   90.00
_cell.angle_beta   90.00
_cell.angle_gamma   90.00
#
_symmetry.space_group_name_H-M   'P 1'
#
loop_
_entity.id
_entity.type
_entity.pdbx_description
1 polymer ?
#
loop_
_entity_poly.entity_id
_entity_poly.type
_entity_poly.pdbx_seq_one_letter_code
_entity_poly.pdbx_strand_id
1 'polypeptide(L)'
;MFRNEDCNDFLRLKEEIVYLEQCKVCIYDVWYPVPRKMAFYGEEGLKYTFANNTFTAKKPVPIVKKYEDYANSLIQMEKELNFCVVNEYRVGLDKIGLHKDNERDLNFLFTRLLVFLSELRET
;
A
#
# COMPACT_ATOMS: atom_id res chain seq x y z
N MET A 1 -0.91 15.95 5.69
CA MET A 1 0.14 16.66 4.93
C MET A 1 1.45 16.30 5.60
N PHE A 2 2.35 15.60 4.89
CA PHE A 2 3.68 15.24 5.40
C PHE A 2 4.46 16.52 5.75
N ARG A 3 5.19 16.52 6.87
CA ARG A 3 5.97 17.69 7.34
C ARG A 3 7.35 17.65 6.68
N ASN A 4 8.02 18.80 6.59
CA ASN A 4 9.38 18.91 6.01
C ASN A 4 10.45 18.04 6.70
N GLU A 5 10.14 17.43 7.85
CA GLU A 5 10.99 16.51 8.61
C GLU A 5 11.08 15.11 7.96
N ASP A 6 10.29 14.85 6.91
CA ASP A 6 10.06 13.52 6.32
C ASP A 6 11.05 13.13 5.19
N CYS A 7 12.10 13.93 4.93
CA CYS A 7 13.12 13.59 3.91
C CYS A 7 13.83 12.25 4.20
N ASN A 8 14.10 11.95 5.47
CA ASN A 8 14.67 10.66 5.88
C ASN A 8 13.68 9.52 5.73
N ASP A 9 12.38 9.77 5.93
CA ASP A 9 11.37 8.74 5.79
C ASP A 9 11.25 8.27 4.33
N PHE A 10 11.43 9.17 3.35
CA PHE A 10 11.43 8.79 1.95
C PHE A 10 12.52 7.77 1.60
N LEU A 11 13.74 7.98 2.12
CA LEU A 11 14.84 7.02 1.93
C LEU A 11 14.54 5.70 2.64
N ARG A 12 14.04 5.76 3.87
CA ARG A 12 13.63 4.57 4.63
C ARG A 12 12.49 3.81 3.95
N LEU A 13 11.55 4.49 3.30
CA LEU A 13 10.49 3.86 2.49
C LEU A 13 11.08 3.12 1.28
N LYS A 14 12.13 3.65 0.64
CA LYS A 14 12.81 2.95 -0.45
C LYS A 14 13.61 1.74 0.05
N GLU A 15 14.19 1.81 1.25
CA GLU A 15 15.07 0.78 1.82
C GLU A 15 14.33 -0.34 2.54
N GLU A 16 13.32 0.00 3.35
CA GLU A 16 12.63 -0.95 4.24
C GLU A 16 11.47 -1.68 3.53
N ILE A 17 10.92 -1.13 2.45
CA ILE A 17 9.77 -1.74 1.77
C ILE A 17 10.20 -2.93 0.92
N VAL A 18 9.55 -4.07 1.18
CA VAL A 18 9.78 -5.32 0.46
C VAL A 18 8.61 -5.57 -0.47
N TYR A 19 8.80 -5.16 -1.73
CA TYR A 19 7.80 -5.32 -2.79
C TYR A 19 7.63 -6.78 -3.22
N LEU A 20 6.47 -7.06 -3.80
CA LEU A 20 6.23 -8.30 -4.52
C LEU A 20 7.04 -8.32 -5.83
N GLU A 21 7.65 -9.47 -6.14
CA GLU A 21 8.51 -9.63 -7.32
C GLU A 21 7.73 -9.46 -8.63
N GLN A 22 6.50 -9.96 -8.70
CA GLN A 22 5.60 -9.78 -9.83
C GLN A 22 4.15 -9.75 -9.37
N CYS A 23 3.41 -8.71 -9.75
CA CYS A 23 1.97 -8.64 -9.56
C CYS A 23 1.27 -8.73 -10.90
N LYS A 24 0.32 -9.68 -11.01
CA LYS A 24 -0.65 -9.73 -12.09
C LYS A 24 -2.04 -9.62 -11.50
N VAL A 25 -2.95 -9.03 -12.26
CA VAL A 25 -4.37 -8.94 -11.92
C VAL A 25 -5.17 -9.60 -13.02
N CYS A 26 -6.28 -10.25 -12.64
CA CYS A 26 -7.18 -10.89 -13.58
C CYS A 26 -8.36 -9.95 -13.86
N ILE A 27 -8.50 -9.53 -15.12
CA ILE A 27 -9.59 -8.66 -15.59
C ILE A 27 -10.25 -9.37 -16.76
N TYR A 28 -11.55 -9.69 -16.64
CA TYR A 28 -12.30 -10.46 -17.65
C TYR A 28 -11.58 -11.76 -18.07
N ASP A 29 -11.10 -12.54 -17.11
CA ASP A 29 -10.37 -13.80 -17.30
C ASP A 29 -9.01 -13.69 -18.01
N VAL A 30 -8.52 -12.45 -18.21
CA VAL A 30 -7.20 -12.18 -18.79
C VAL A 30 -6.26 -11.60 -17.74
N TRP A 31 -5.02 -12.12 -17.69
CA TRP A 31 -3.99 -11.69 -16.75
C TRP A 31 -3.17 -10.53 -17.29
N TYR A 32 -3.15 -9.42 -16.56
CA TYR A 32 -2.36 -8.23 -16.89
C TYR A 32 -1.29 -7.97 -15.83
N PRO A 33 -0.06 -7.58 -16.20
CA PRO A 33 0.90 -7.08 -15.24
C PRO A 33 0.40 -5.79 -14.61
N VAL A 34 0.58 -5.65 -13.30
CA VAL A 34 0.26 -4.40 -12.62
C VAL A 34 1.37 -3.38 -12.90
N PRO A 35 1.07 -2.19 -13.45
CA PRO A 35 2.07 -1.18 -13.80
C PRO A 35 2.42 -0.33 -12.57
N ARG A 36 2.76 -0.97 -11.45
CA ARG A 36 3.31 -0.35 -10.23
C ARG A 36 3.83 -1.47 -9.34
N LYS A 37 4.77 -1.17 -8.44
CA LYS A 37 5.14 -2.14 -7.40
C LYS A 37 4.18 -2.03 -6.22
N MET A 38 3.91 -3.16 -5.61
CA MET A 38 3.00 -3.26 -4.46
C MET A 38 3.67 -4.03 -3.33
N ALA A 39 3.38 -3.62 -2.10
CA ALA A 39 3.69 -4.36 -0.89
C ALA A 39 2.47 -4.36 0.04
N PHE A 40 2.28 -5.46 0.76
CA PHE A 40 1.16 -5.67 1.66
C PHE A 40 1.70 -5.95 3.05
N TYR A 41 1.23 -5.16 4.02
CA TYR A 41 1.65 -5.27 5.40
C TYR A 41 0.44 -5.38 6.33
N GLY A 42 0.59 -6.12 7.42
CA GLY A 42 -0.47 -6.31 8.40
C GLY A 42 -0.13 -7.45 9.34
N GLU A 43 -1.12 -7.92 10.08
CA GLU A 43 -0.95 -9.10 10.92
C GLU A 43 -0.49 -10.32 10.10
N GLU A 44 0.31 -11.18 10.71
CA GLU A 44 0.88 -12.33 10.04
C GLU A 44 -0.22 -13.28 9.54
N GLY A 45 -0.18 -13.58 8.24
CA GLY A 45 -1.17 -14.44 7.60
C GLY A 45 -2.45 -13.73 7.14
N LEU A 46 -2.59 -12.42 7.37
CA LEU A 46 -3.73 -11.66 6.86
C LEU A 46 -3.73 -11.65 5.33
N LYS A 47 -4.88 -11.96 4.73
CA LYS A 47 -5.04 -12.04 3.29
C LYS A 47 -5.89 -10.90 2.77
N TYR A 48 -5.54 -10.42 1.59
CA TYR A 48 -6.27 -9.36 0.91
C TYR A 48 -6.43 -9.71 -0.56
N THR A 49 -7.67 -9.74 -1.03
CA THR A 49 -7.99 -10.08 -2.42
C THR A 49 -8.27 -8.82 -3.23
N PHE A 50 -7.45 -8.55 -4.25
CA PHE A 50 -7.63 -7.45 -5.20
C PHE A 50 -7.64 -7.97 -6.63
N ALA A 51 -8.64 -7.57 -7.41
CA ALA A 51 -8.81 -7.99 -8.82
C ALA A 51 -8.64 -9.51 -9.02
N ASN A 52 -9.37 -10.29 -8.21
CA ASN A 52 -9.35 -11.75 -8.15
C ASN A 52 -7.99 -12.38 -7.82
N ASN A 53 -7.05 -11.61 -7.28
CA ASN A 53 -5.77 -12.11 -6.82
C ASN A 53 -5.63 -11.90 -5.30
N THR A 54 -5.27 -12.96 -4.57
CA THR A 54 -5.15 -12.92 -3.11
C THR A 54 -3.69 -12.80 -2.70
N PHE A 55 -3.38 -11.75 -1.94
CA PHE A 55 -2.06 -11.44 -1.43
C PHE A 55 -2.01 -11.71 0.07
N THR A 56 -0.88 -12.23 0.56
CA THR A 56 -0.64 -12.41 2.00
C THR A 56 0.21 -11.26 2.51
N ALA A 57 -0.23 -10.61 3.58
CA ALA A 57 0.52 -9.53 4.22
C ALA A 57 1.78 -10.08 4.88
N LYS A 58 2.81 -9.24 4.84
CA LYS A 58 4.02 -9.38 5.65
C LYS A 58 3.85 -8.60 6.95
N LYS A 59 4.63 -8.95 7.97
CA LYS A 59 4.71 -8.15 9.19
C LYS A 59 5.15 -6.70 8.86
N PRO A 60 4.53 -5.65 9.42
CA PRO A 60 4.91 -4.27 9.15
C PRO A 60 6.39 -4.02 9.47
N VAL A 61 7.09 -3.39 8.53
CA VAL A 61 8.45 -2.87 8.74
C VAL A 61 8.39 -1.57 9.56
N PRO A 62 9.49 -1.16 10.22
CA PRO A 62 9.48 0.00 11.12
C PRO A 62 8.87 1.27 10.52
N ILE A 63 9.17 1.60 9.27
CA ILE A 63 8.61 2.79 8.60
C ILE A 63 7.09 2.66 8.35
N VAL A 64 6.61 1.45 8.05
CA VAL A 64 5.16 1.20 7.89
C VAL A 64 4.46 1.32 9.23
N LYS A 65 5.05 0.75 10.29
CA LYS A 65 4.49 0.83 11.65
C LYS A 65 4.42 2.27 12.16
N LYS A 66 5.45 3.08 11.91
CA LYS A 66 5.45 4.53 12.21
C LYS A 66 4.22 5.23 11.65
N TYR A 67 3.88 4.98 10.38
CA TYR A 67 2.72 5.64 9.76
C TYR A 67 1.39 5.00 10.14
N GLU A 68 1.36 3.71 10.41
CA GLU A 68 0.19 3.02 10.98
C GLU A 68 -0.17 3.63 12.34
N ASP A 69 0.81 3.79 13.24
CA ASP A 69 0.62 4.40 14.56
C ASP A 69 0.20 5.87 14.45
N TYR A 70 0.82 6.63 13.53
CA TYR A 70 0.42 8.01 13.26
C TYR A 70 -1.03 8.09 12.76
N ALA A 71 -1.43 7.25 11.82
CA ALA A 71 -2.78 7.22 11.30
C ALA A 71 -3.81 6.78 12.38
N ASN A 72 -3.48 5.78 13.20
CA ASN A 72 -4.28 5.39 14.37
C ASN A 72 -4.49 6.55 15.35
N SER A 73 -3.46 7.37 15.58
CA SER A 73 -3.57 8.55 16.45
C SER A 73 -4.51 9.64 15.90
N LEU A 74 -4.68 9.71 14.58
CA LEU A 74 -5.54 10.69 13.92
C LEU A 74 -7.01 10.26 13.87
N ILE A 75 -7.26 8.98 13.57
CA ILE A 75 -8.63 8.49 13.32
C ILE A 75 -9.42 8.26 14.62
N GLN A 76 -8.74 8.07 15.77
CA GLN A 76 -9.35 7.86 17.09
C GLN A 76 -10.53 6.88 17.08
N MET A 77 -10.42 5.81 16.31
CA MET A 77 -11.43 4.76 16.22
C MET A 77 -11.27 3.76 17.36
N GLU A 78 -12.34 3.07 17.74
CA GLU A 78 -12.28 1.98 18.75
C GLU A 78 -11.38 0.81 18.30
N LYS A 79 -11.12 0.70 16.99
CA LYS A 79 -10.29 -0.35 16.41
C LYS A 79 -9.18 0.27 15.57
N GLU A 80 -8.00 -0.33 15.72
CA GLU A 80 -6.78 0.10 15.03
C GLU A 80 -6.73 -0.39 13.58
N LEU A 81 -5.95 0.31 12.75
CA LEU A 81 -5.51 -0.15 11.44
C LEU A 81 -4.79 -1.49 11.60
N ASN A 82 -5.19 -2.49 10.81
CA ASN A 82 -4.56 -3.82 10.83
C ASN A 82 -3.93 -4.22 9.48
N PHE A 83 -4.00 -3.34 8.48
CA PHE A 83 -3.51 -3.62 7.13
C PHE A 83 -3.08 -2.35 6.38
N CYS A 84 -2.01 -2.46 5.60
CA CYS A 84 -1.42 -1.38 4.82
C CYS A 84 -1.02 -1.88 3.43
N VAL A 85 -1.34 -1.07 2.41
CA VAL A 85 -0.96 -1.35 1.01
C VAL A 85 -0.05 -0.22 0.53
N VAL A 86 1.20 -0.56 0.25
CA VAL A 86 2.18 0.40 -0.29
C VAL A 86 2.21 0.26 -1.81
N ASN A 87 2.13 1.40 -2.51
CA ASN A 87 2.20 1.47 -3.97
C ASN A 87 3.33 2.40 -4.40
N GLU A 88 4.30 1.88 -5.16
CA GLU A 88 5.38 2.70 -5.73
C GLU A 88 5.13 2.92 -7.23
N TYR A 89 5.06 4.19 -7.62
CA TYR A 89 4.91 4.65 -9.00
C TYR A 89 6.24 5.25 -9.46
N ARG A 90 6.97 4.52 -10.31
CA ARG A 90 8.36 4.85 -10.68
C ARG A 90 8.45 5.93 -11.75
N VAL A 91 7.47 5.95 -12.65
CA VAL A 91 7.42 6.83 -13.83
C VAL A 91 5.97 7.20 -14.10
N GLY A 92 5.72 8.28 -14.85
CA GLY A 92 4.35 8.72 -15.19
C GLY A 92 3.52 7.73 -16.02
N LEU A 93 4.10 6.61 -16.45
CA LEU A 93 3.38 5.49 -17.08
C LEU A 93 2.80 4.50 -16.06
N ASP A 94 3.34 4.46 -14.84
CA ASP A 94 2.78 3.67 -13.75
C ASP A 94 1.45 4.31 -13.34
N LYS A 95 0.37 3.53 -13.31
CA LYS A 95 -0.99 4.05 -13.09
C LYS A 95 -1.91 3.05 -12.42
N ILE A 96 -2.96 3.57 -11.84
CA ILE A 96 -4.11 2.77 -11.41
C ILE A 96 -5.33 3.24 -12.18
N GLY A 97 -6.08 2.31 -12.77
CA GLY A 97 -7.32 2.64 -13.45
C GLY A 97 -8.33 3.23 -12.48
N LEU A 98 -9.33 3.94 -12.99
CA LEU A 98 -10.47 4.36 -12.18
C LEU A 98 -11.10 3.11 -11.56
N HIS A 99 -11.14 3.08 -10.23
CA HIS A 99 -11.72 1.98 -9.47
C HIS A 99 -12.28 2.52 -8.15
N LYS A 100 -13.13 1.71 -7.54
CA LYS A 100 -13.54 1.85 -6.15
C LYS A 100 -13.04 0.62 -5.42
N ASP A 101 -12.47 0.83 -4.25
CA ASP A 101 -12.19 -0.25 -3.31
C ASP A 101 -13.51 -0.86 -2.85
N ASN A 102 -13.91 -1.96 -3.50
CA ASN A 102 -15.16 -2.69 -3.26
C ASN A 102 -14.91 -4.19 -3.02
N GLU A 103 -13.68 -4.54 -2.70
CA GLU A 103 -13.29 -5.91 -2.38
C GLU A 103 -14.11 -6.43 -1.19
N ARG A 104 -14.60 -7.67 -1.27
CA ARG A 104 -15.42 -8.30 -0.22
C ARG A 104 -14.69 -8.42 1.13
N ASP A 105 -13.36 -8.43 1.08
CA ASP A 105 -12.48 -8.52 2.24
C ASP A 105 -12.38 -7.17 2.99
N LEU A 106 -12.85 -6.06 2.39
CA LEU A 106 -13.08 -4.79 3.08
C LEU A 106 -14.38 -4.86 3.89
N ASN A 107 -14.35 -5.56 5.02
CA ASN A 107 -15.32 -5.25 6.08
C ASN A 107 -15.01 -3.85 6.64
N PHE A 108 -15.92 -3.25 7.42
CA PHE A 108 -15.79 -1.93 8.07
C PHE A 108 -14.51 -1.70 8.92
N LEU A 109 -13.62 -2.68 8.99
CA LEU A 109 -12.37 -2.72 9.78
C LEU A 109 -11.12 -2.49 8.93
N PHE A 110 -11.27 -2.35 7.62
CA PHE A 110 -10.14 -2.23 6.72
C PHE A 110 -9.89 -0.76 6.42
N THR A 111 -8.86 -0.20 7.04
CA THR A 111 -8.47 1.19 6.83
C THR A 111 -7.08 1.21 6.21
N ARG A 112 -6.97 1.86 5.03
CA ARG A 112 -5.77 1.87 4.20
C ARG A 112 -4.90 3.07 4.49
N LEU A 113 -3.61 2.83 4.70
CA LEU A 113 -2.60 3.84 4.45
C LEU A 113 -2.09 3.67 3.01
N LEU A 114 -2.27 4.69 2.19
CA LEU A 114 -1.74 4.75 0.83
C LEU A 114 -0.55 5.71 0.80
N VAL A 115 0.65 5.16 0.72
CA VAL A 115 1.88 5.96 0.55
C VAL A 115 2.20 6.05 -0.93
N PHE A 116 2.24 7.27 -1.47
CA PHE A 116 2.72 7.53 -2.82
C PHE A 116 4.18 7.98 -2.74
N LEU A 117 5.06 7.21 -3.38
CA LEU A 117 6.43 7.61 -3.63
C LEU A 117 6.51 8.13 -5.06
N SER A 118 6.83 9.41 -5.23
CA SER A 118 7.12 10.02 -6.53
C SER A 118 8.37 10.88 -6.43
N GLU A 119 9.32 10.71 -7.34
CA GLU A 119 10.38 11.71 -7.52
C GLU A 119 9.79 12.91 -8.26
N LEU A 120 9.77 14.07 -7.62
CA LEU A 120 9.61 15.33 -8.34
C LEU A 120 10.88 15.51 -9.18
N ARG A 121 10.76 15.47 -10.51
CA ARG A 121 11.80 15.99 -11.39
C ARG A 121 11.35 17.36 -11.86
N GLU A 122 12.14 18.38 -11.55
CA GLU A 122 12.02 19.67 -12.21
C GLU A 122 12.17 19.45 -13.72
N THR A 123 11.18 19.93 -14.48
CA THR A 123 11.21 19.98 -15.94
C THR A 123 12.17 21.05 -16.43
#